data_AF-A0A164BHK9-F1
#
_entry.id   AF-A0A164BHK9-F1
#
_cell.length_a   1.000
_cell.length_b   1.000
_cell.length_c   1.000
_cell.angle_alpha   90.00
_cell.angle_beta   90.00
_cell.angle_gamma   90.00
#
_symmetry.space_group_name_H-M   'P 1'
#
loop_
_entity.id
_entity.type
_entity.pdbx_description
1 polymer ?
#
loop_
_entity_poly.entity_id
_entity_poly.type
_entity_poly.pdbx_seq_one_letter_code
_entity_poly.pdbx_strand_id
1 'polypeptide(L)'
;MLSRPHPCLGWLYISPADTRRVMDRLLHYRDLELAQDRNFTGMPQAFIDWTWLGWLPSNLHRYEEQVRQHIAYLDGKLSTLNRELEQLAGGVLDNRDAAADLRERLQRQLDARELP
;
A
#
# COMPACT_ATOMS: atom_id res chain seq x y z
N MET A 1 -13.15 25.68 13.92
CA MET A 1 -12.45 24.39 14.18
C MET A 1 -11.65 24.06 12.94
N LEU A 2 -10.38 23.70 13.09
CA LEU A 2 -9.49 23.32 11.97
C LEU A 2 -9.90 21.95 11.41
N SER A 3 -9.70 21.72 10.11
CA SER A 3 -9.89 20.42 9.47
C SER A 3 -8.91 19.40 10.06
N ARG A 4 -9.34 18.13 10.13
CA ARG A 4 -8.54 17.02 10.66
C ARG A 4 -8.48 15.88 9.64
N PRO A 5 -7.41 15.07 9.63
CA PRO A 5 -7.35 13.91 8.76
C PRO A 5 -8.40 12.88 9.18
N HIS A 6 -9.02 12.22 8.20
CA HIS A 6 -9.93 11.10 8.41
C HIS A 6 -9.14 9.93 9.05
N PRO A 7 -9.64 9.30 10.13
CA PRO A 7 -8.87 8.30 10.89
C PRO A 7 -8.49 7.06 10.05
N CYS A 8 -9.35 6.63 9.11
CA CYS A 8 -9.04 5.54 8.18
C CYS A 8 -8.29 6.03 6.92
N LEU A 9 -8.46 7.30 6.54
CA LEU A 9 -7.93 7.86 5.29
C LEU A 9 -7.02 9.03 5.68
N GLY A 10 -5.88 8.74 6.29
CA GLY A 10 -5.03 9.76 6.95
C GLY A 10 -4.53 10.91 6.05
N TRP A 11 -4.68 10.79 4.74
CA TRP A 11 -4.39 11.83 3.74
C TRP A 11 -5.58 12.77 3.46
N LEU A 12 -6.80 12.37 3.81
CA LEU A 12 -8.04 13.09 3.53
C LEU A 12 -8.41 14.01 4.70
N TYR A 13 -8.30 15.32 4.51
CA TYR A 13 -8.72 16.31 5.51
C TYR A 13 -10.20 16.59 5.41
N ILE A 14 -10.92 16.29 6.48
CA ILE A 14 -12.38 16.38 6.55
C ILE A 14 -12.82 17.59 7.37
N SER A 15 -14.02 18.08 7.06
CA SER A 15 -14.64 19.20 7.77
C SER A 15 -14.84 18.87 9.26
N PRO A 16 -14.92 19.87 10.16
CA PRO A 16 -15.22 19.62 11.57
C PRO A 16 -16.55 18.87 11.80
N ALA A 17 -17.56 19.16 10.96
CA ALA A 17 -18.86 18.49 11.03
C ALA A 17 -18.76 17.01 10.68
N ASP A 18 -18.02 16.66 9.61
CA ASP A 18 -17.81 15.27 9.24
C ASP A 18 -16.85 14.56 10.21
N THR A 19 -15.85 15.27 10.75
CA THR A 19 -14.95 14.74 11.79
C THR A 19 -15.74 14.17 12.96
N ARG A 20 -16.72 14.94 13.47
CA ARG A 20 -17.57 14.49 14.56
C ARG A 20 -18.32 13.20 14.21
N ARG A 21 -18.99 13.17 13.04
CA ARG A 21 -19.76 11.99 12.59
C ARG A 21 -18.89 10.76 12.40
N VAL A 22 -17.70 10.93 11.83
CA VAL A 22 -16.75 9.85 11.58
C VAL A 22 -16.19 9.31 12.89
N MET A 23 -15.83 10.19 13.83
CA MET A 23 -15.33 9.77 15.14
C MET A 23 -16.42 9.09 15.98
N ASP A 24 -17.64 9.61 16.00
CA ASP A 24 -18.78 8.97 16.67
C ASP A 24 -19.01 7.55 16.11
N ARG A 25 -18.91 7.40 14.78
CA ARG A 25 -19.03 6.09 14.12
C ARG A 25 -17.88 5.15 14.47
N LEU A 26 -16.64 5.64 14.51
CA LEU A 26 -15.47 4.86 14.90
C LEU A 26 -15.60 4.34 16.34
N LEU A 27 -15.99 5.20 17.28
CA LEU A 27 -16.21 4.83 18.67
C LEU A 27 -17.30 3.76 18.78
N HIS A 28 -18.41 3.92 18.06
CA HIS A 28 -19.47 2.93 18.03
C HIS A 28 -18.99 1.55 17.59
N TYR A 29 -18.27 1.44 16.46
CA TYR A 29 -17.75 0.14 16.01
C TYR A 29 -16.68 -0.41 16.96
N ARG A 30 -15.85 0.44 17.57
CA ARG A 30 -14.86 0.01 18.55
C ARG A 30 -15.53 -0.60 19.78
N ASP A 31 -16.62 0.00 20.25
CA ASP A 31 -17.34 -0.50 21.41
C ASP A 31 -18.03 -1.85 21.10
N LEU A 32 -18.46 -2.08 19.84
CA LEU A 32 -18.97 -3.38 19.38
C LEU A 32 -17.88 -4.47 19.34
N GLU A 33 -16.66 -4.13 18.93
CA GLU A 33 -15.52 -5.06 18.95
C GLU A 33 -15.12 -5.38 20.39
N LEU A 34 -15.01 -4.37 21.25
CA LEU A 34 -14.65 -4.54 22.67
C LEU A 34 -15.67 -5.37 23.46
N ALA A 35 -16.95 -5.36 23.03
CA ALA A 35 -17.97 -6.22 23.60
C ALA A 35 -17.75 -7.71 23.26
N GLN A 36 -17.11 -8.01 22.13
CA GLN A 36 -16.80 -9.38 21.69
C GLN A 36 -15.42 -9.84 22.18
N ASP A 37 -14.43 -8.97 22.07
CA ASP A 37 -13.06 -9.18 22.55
C ASP A 37 -12.59 -7.95 23.36
N ARG A 38 -12.51 -8.11 24.68
CA ARG A 38 -12.08 -7.05 25.60
C ARG A 38 -10.64 -6.57 25.36
N ASN A 39 -9.81 -7.38 24.69
CA ASN A 39 -8.43 -7.04 24.36
C ASN A 39 -8.30 -6.52 22.92
N PHE A 40 -9.41 -6.23 22.24
CA PHE A 40 -9.37 -5.69 20.89
C PHE A 40 -8.51 -4.43 20.82
N THR A 41 -7.60 -4.41 19.85
CA THR A 41 -6.74 -3.27 19.56
C THR A 41 -6.78 -2.96 18.06
N GLY A 42 -6.55 -1.69 17.71
CA GLY A 42 -6.54 -1.26 16.31
C GLY A 42 -7.88 -0.70 15.84
N MET A 43 -8.04 -0.65 14.51
CA MET A 43 -9.21 -0.09 13.86
C MET A 43 -10.23 -1.20 13.55
N PRO A 44 -11.50 -1.07 13.97
CA PRO A 44 -12.55 -2.04 13.63
C PRO A 44 -12.71 -2.22 12.12
N GLN A 45 -12.78 -3.47 11.64
CA GLN A 45 -12.94 -3.73 10.19
C GLN A 45 -14.26 -3.16 9.67
N ALA A 46 -15.35 -3.26 10.44
CA ALA A 46 -16.64 -2.67 10.09
C ALA A 46 -16.58 -1.15 9.86
N PHE A 47 -15.68 -0.43 10.56
CA PHE A 47 -15.48 0.99 10.33
C PHE A 47 -14.73 1.26 9.02
N ILE A 48 -13.73 0.43 8.68
CA ILE A 48 -13.00 0.50 7.41
C ILE A 48 -13.98 0.25 6.25
N ASP A 49 -14.79 -0.80 6.33
CA ASP A 49 -15.76 -1.15 5.30
C ASP A 49 -16.80 -0.04 5.13
N TRP A 50 -17.33 0.49 6.23
CA TRP A 50 -18.24 1.64 6.21
C TRP A 50 -17.59 2.88 5.57
N THR A 51 -16.31 3.12 5.82
CA THR A 51 -15.57 4.25 5.24
C THR A 51 -15.54 4.13 3.72
N TRP A 52 -15.14 2.98 3.19
CA TRP A 52 -14.94 2.78 1.76
C TRP A 52 -16.24 2.56 0.98
N LEU A 53 -17.17 1.80 1.53
CA LEU A 53 -18.39 1.39 0.83
C LEU A 53 -19.53 2.39 1.00
N GLY A 54 -19.52 3.19 2.07
CA GLY A 54 -20.61 4.10 2.40
C GLY A 54 -20.17 5.55 2.47
N TRP A 55 -19.30 5.88 3.43
CA TRP A 55 -18.99 7.26 3.76
C TRP A 55 -18.26 7.99 2.62
N LEU A 56 -17.16 7.46 2.10
CA LEU A 56 -16.36 8.15 1.09
C LEU A 56 -17.17 8.39 -0.21
N PRO A 57 -17.85 7.38 -0.81
CA PRO A 57 -18.68 7.61 -2.01
C PRO A 57 -19.76 8.68 -1.78
N SER A 58 -20.43 8.65 -0.62
CA SER A 58 -21.48 9.61 -0.28
C SER A 58 -20.96 11.04 -0.09
N ASN A 59 -19.68 11.19 0.24
CA ASN A 59 -19.05 12.47 0.54
C ASN A 59 -18.08 12.93 -0.56
N LEU A 60 -17.93 12.16 -1.64
CA LEU A 60 -16.93 12.40 -2.67
C LEU A 60 -17.08 13.79 -3.30
N HIS A 61 -18.31 14.23 -3.55
CA HIS A 61 -18.62 15.56 -4.08
C HIS A 61 -18.03 16.73 -3.27
N ARG A 62 -17.75 16.55 -1.97
CA ARG A 62 -17.11 17.58 -1.12
C ARG A 62 -15.58 17.49 -1.09
N TYR A 63 -15.04 16.31 -1.37
CA TYR A 63 -13.63 16.00 -1.17
C TYR A 63 -12.90 15.56 -2.44
N GLU A 64 -13.58 15.63 -3.59
CA GLU A 64 -13.12 15.11 -4.87
C GLU A 64 -11.73 15.59 -5.22
N GLU A 65 -11.44 16.88 -5.00
CA GLU A 65 -10.14 17.45 -5.32
C GLU A 65 -9.00 16.82 -4.50
N GLN A 66 -9.20 16.58 -3.21
CA GLN A 66 -8.21 15.88 -2.39
C GLN A 66 -8.03 14.44 -2.86
N VAL A 67 -9.11 13.78 -3.30
CA VAL A 67 -9.04 12.42 -3.86
C VAL A 67 -8.23 12.42 -5.16
N ARG A 68 -8.49 13.35 -6.08
CA ARG A 68 -7.71 13.48 -7.33
C ARG A 68 -6.23 13.74 -7.08
N GLN A 69 -5.92 14.63 -6.13
CA GLN A 69 -4.54 14.91 -5.75
C GLN A 69 -3.85 13.69 -5.15
N HIS A 70 -4.56 12.91 -4.33
CA HIS A 70 -4.00 11.69 -3.76
C HIS A 70 -3.81 10.59 -4.82
N ILE A 71 -4.72 10.46 -5.79
CA ILE A 71 -4.55 9.56 -6.94
C ILE A 71 -3.28 9.94 -7.72
N ALA A 72 -3.11 11.21 -8.06
CA ALA A 72 -1.92 11.68 -8.78
C ALA A 72 -0.61 11.41 -8.00
N TYR A 73 -0.64 11.58 -6.68
CA TYR A 73 0.48 11.21 -5.81
C TYR A 73 0.78 9.70 -5.86
N LEU A 74 -0.26 8.86 -5.80
CA LEU A 74 -0.11 7.41 -5.87
C LEU A 74 0.42 6.96 -7.24
N ASP A 75 -0.06 7.54 -8.33
CA ASP A 75 0.43 7.25 -9.69
C ASP A 75 1.93 7.57 -9.83
N GLY A 76 2.36 8.72 -9.31
CA GLY A 76 3.78 9.08 -9.27
C GLY A 76 4.60 8.09 -8.46
N LYS A 77 4.11 7.71 -7.26
CA LYS A 77 4.76 6.72 -6.40
C LYS A 77 4.87 5.35 -7.07
N LEU A 78 3.81 4.88 -7.73
CA LEU A 78 3.79 3.62 -8.46
C LEU A 78 4.79 3.64 -9.63
N SER A 79 4.87 4.74 -10.37
CA SER A 79 5.83 4.92 -11.46
C SER A 79 7.28 4.82 -10.97
N THR A 80 7.60 5.44 -9.83
CA THR A 80 8.92 5.33 -9.20
C THR A 80 9.23 3.90 -8.79
N LEU A 81 8.31 3.24 -8.07
CA LEU A 81 8.50 1.86 -7.61
C LEU A 81 8.69 0.88 -8.78
N ASN A 82 7.93 1.05 -9.88
CA ASN A 82 8.10 0.22 -11.06
C ASN A 82 9.47 0.38 -11.71
N ARG A 83 9.98 1.61 -11.79
CA ARG A 83 11.33 1.88 -12.31
C ARG A 83 12.41 1.24 -11.44
N GLU A 84 12.27 1.34 -10.12
CA GLU A 84 13.19 0.69 -9.18
C GLU A 84 13.17 -0.83 -9.34
N LEU A 85 11.99 -1.43 -9.51
CA LEU A 85 11.84 -2.86 -9.78
C LEU A 85 12.50 -3.27 -11.10
N GLU A 86 12.31 -2.50 -12.17
CA GLU A 86 12.95 -2.76 -13.48
C GLU A 86 14.47 -2.71 -13.37
N GLN A 87 15.02 -1.72 -12.65
CA GLN A 87 16.46 -1.60 -12.44
C GLN A 87 17.03 -2.78 -11.63
N LEU A 88 16.35 -3.16 -10.54
CA LEU A 88 16.74 -4.30 -9.73
C LEU A 88 16.66 -5.61 -10.53
N ALA A 89 15.58 -5.80 -11.28
CA ALA A 89 15.40 -6.97 -12.13
C ALA A 89 16.50 -7.06 -13.19
N GLY A 90 16.85 -5.94 -13.84
CA GLY A 90 17.96 -5.88 -14.80
C GLY A 90 19.28 -6.32 -14.18
N GLY A 91 19.66 -5.76 -13.02
CA GLY A 91 20.89 -6.15 -12.33
C GLY A 91 20.91 -7.62 -11.90
N VAL A 92 19.77 -8.18 -11.50
CA VAL A 92 19.65 -9.61 -11.16
C VAL A 92 19.80 -10.49 -12.41
N LEU A 93 19.24 -10.08 -13.55
CA LEU A 93 19.39 -10.79 -14.83
C LEU A 93 20.84 -10.77 -15.31
N ASP A 94 21.51 -9.62 -15.25
CA ASP A 94 22.93 -9.50 -15.62
C ASP A 94 23.81 -10.41 -14.76
N ASN A 95 23.56 -10.45 -13.44
CA ASN A 95 24.26 -11.34 -12.52
C ASN A 95 24.02 -12.82 -12.83
N ARG A 96 22.78 -13.20 -13.17
CA ARG A 96 22.42 -14.56 -13.57
C ARG A 96 23.20 -14.97 -14.82
N ASP A 97 23.24 -14.09 -15.82
CA ASP A 97 23.87 -14.38 -17.10
C ASP A 97 25.40 -14.49 -16.95
N ALA A 98 26.02 -13.60 -16.15
CA ALA A 98 27.44 -13.71 -15.80
C ALA A 98 27.77 -15.02 -15.06
N ALA A 99 26.89 -15.48 -14.15
CA ALA A 99 27.06 -16.75 -13.46
C ALA A 99 26.91 -17.95 -14.42
N ALA A 100 25.96 -17.89 -15.36
CA ALA A 100 25.75 -18.93 -16.37
C ALA A 100 26.98 -19.04 -17.30
N ASP A 101 27.50 -17.91 -17.77
CA ASP A 101 28.70 -17.85 -18.60
C ASP A 101 29.92 -18.44 -17.88
N LEU A 102 30.13 -18.07 -16.62
CA LEU A 102 31.23 -18.60 -15.82
C LEU A 102 31.09 -20.11 -15.63
N ARG A 103 29.89 -20.60 -15.29
CA ARG A 103 29.61 -22.03 -15.16
C ARG A 103 29.96 -22.78 -16.44
N GLU A 104 29.52 -22.28 -17.59
CA GLU A 104 29.78 -22.93 -18.88
C GLU A 104 31.27 -22.98 -19.21
N ARG A 105 31.99 -21.86 -18.99
CA ARG A 105 33.45 -21.82 -19.16
C ARG A 105 34.16 -22.84 -18.29
N LEU A 106 33.78 -22.93 -17.01
CA LEU A 106 34.36 -23.90 -16.08
C LEU A 106 34.05 -25.34 -16.51
N GLN A 107 32.83 -25.62 -16.96
CA GLN A 107 32.45 -26.95 -17.47
C GLN A 107 33.33 -27.37 -18.65
N ARG A 108 33.53 -26.50 -19.64
CA ARG A 108 34.40 -26.80 -20.79
C ARG A 108 35.84 -27.12 -20.38
N GLN A 109 36.37 -26.48 -19.33
CA GLN A 109 37.71 -26.77 -18.83
C GLN A 109 37.80 -28.15 -18.17
N LEU A 110 36.74 -28.59 -17.49
CA LEU A 110 36.66 -29.95 -16.95
C LEU A 110 36.59 -30.98 -18.08
N ASP A 111 35.69 -30.78 -19.04
CA ASP A 111 35.50 -31.70 -20.17
C ASP A 111 36.78 -31.86 -21.00
N ALA A 112 37.52 -30.76 -21.23
CA ALA A 112 38.80 -30.78 -21.94
C ALA A 112 39.91 -31.54 -21.20
N ARG A 113 39.82 -31.65 -19.87
CA ARG A 113 40.80 -32.37 -19.03
C ARG A 113 40.52 -33.87 -18.96
N GLU A 114 39.29 -34.29 -19.28
CA GLU A 114 38.85 -35.69 -19.30
C GLU A 114 39.09 -36.39 -20.66
N LEU A 115 39.51 -35.63 -21.69
CA LEU A 115 39.95 -36.18 -22.98
C LEU A 115 41.43 -36.62 -22.89
N PRO A 116 41.74 -37.93 -23.03
CA PRO A 116 43.10 -38.48 -22.96
C PRO A 116 43.98 -38.16 -24.17
#